data_AF-X0W1W5-F1
#
_entry.id   AF-X0W1W5-F1
#
_cell.length_a   1.000
_cell.length_b   1.000
_cell.length_c   1.000
_cell.angle_alpha   90.00
_cell.angle_beta   90.00
_cell.angle_gamma   90.00
#
_symmetry.space_group_name_H-M   'P 1'
#
loop_
_entity.id
_entity.type
_entity.pdbx_description
1 polymer ?
#
loop_
_entity_poly.entity_id
_entity_poly.type
_entity_poly.pdbx_seq_one_letter_code
_entity_poly.pdbx_strand_id
1 'polypeptide(L)'
;MDGNRRFAKNLELTPEIGHLFGRDKIEEVLDWCLELDIKVLTVYAFSTENFNRNESEVKTLMNLCKQELDRAVKDSRIHKN
;
A
#
# COMPACT_ATOMS: atom_id res chain seq x y z
N MET A 1 2.00 -5.16 4.30
CA MET A 1 1.95 -6.31 3.37
C MET A 1 3.37 -6.72 3.04
N ASP A 2 3.59 -8.01 2.86
CA ASP A 2 4.92 -8.55 2.53
C ASP A 2 4.88 -9.18 1.14
N GLY A 3 6.05 -9.26 0.49
CA GLY A 3 6.21 -9.91 -0.81
C GLY A 3 6.36 -8.96 -1.99
N ASN A 4 6.10 -7.66 -1.87
CA ASN A 4 6.18 -6.70 -3.00
C ASN A 4 7.52 -6.77 -3.77
N ARG A 5 8.65 -6.82 -3.04
CA ARG A 5 9.99 -6.96 -3.64
C ARG A 5 10.21 -8.31 -4.32
N ARG A 6 9.68 -9.39 -3.73
CA ARG A 6 9.76 -10.76 -4.29
C ARG A 6 8.92 -10.87 -5.56
N PHE A 7 7.72 -10.29 -5.53
CA PHE A 7 6.83 -10.18 -6.69
C PHE A 7 7.50 -9.44 -7.85
N ALA A 8 8.05 -8.24 -7.59
CA ALA A 8 8.77 -7.48 -8.60
C ALA A 8 9.95 -8.27 -9.19
N LYS A 9 10.77 -8.90 -8.33
CA LYS A 9 11.90 -9.72 -8.77
C LYS A 9 11.49 -10.88 -9.67
N ASN A 10 10.38 -11.56 -9.37
CA ASN A 10 9.88 -12.68 -10.18
C ASN A 10 9.41 -12.26 -11.57
N LEU A 11 9.12 -10.98 -11.76
CA LEU A 11 8.69 -10.40 -13.03
C LEU A 11 9.80 -9.54 -13.68
N GLU A 12 11.02 -9.58 -13.15
CA GLU A 12 12.15 -8.75 -13.61
C GLU A 12 11.85 -7.23 -13.55
N LEU A 13 11.00 -6.82 -12.61
CA LEU A 13 10.61 -5.44 -12.38
C LEU A 13 11.39 -4.83 -11.20
N THR A 14 11.38 -3.49 -11.12
CA THR A 14 12.00 -2.78 -10.01
C THR A 14 11.16 -2.90 -8.72
N PRO A 15 11.76 -2.83 -7.52
CA PRO A 15 11.05 -2.85 -6.25
C PRO A 15 9.93 -1.80 -6.14
N GLU A 16 10.15 -0.62 -6.71
CA GLU A 16 9.17 0.49 -6.74
C GLU A 16 7.90 0.07 -7.46
N ILE A 17 8.02 -0.62 -8.59
CA ILE A 17 6.87 -1.16 -9.33
C ILE A 17 6.14 -2.21 -8.47
N GLY A 18 6.88 -3.07 -7.78
CA GLY A 18 6.28 -4.04 -6.84
C GLY A 18 5.46 -3.37 -5.73
N HIS A 19 5.92 -2.23 -5.22
CA HIS A 19 5.18 -1.46 -4.20
C HIS A 19 3.92 -0.79 -4.76
N LEU A 20 3.95 -0.33 -6.02
CA LEU A 20 2.75 0.17 -6.72
C LEU A 20 1.68 -0.91 -6.86
N PHE A 21 2.06 -2.12 -7.31
CA PHE A 21 1.15 -3.26 -7.34
C PHE A 21 0.62 -3.63 -5.96
N GLY A 22 1.47 -3.56 -4.94
CA GLY A 22 1.07 -3.75 -3.55
C GLY A 22 0.00 -2.75 -3.10
N ARG A 23 0.14 -1.47 -3.48
CA ARG A 23 -0.87 -0.43 -3.22
C ARG A 23 -2.19 -0.77 -3.91
N ASP A 24 -2.17 -1.08 -5.20
CA ASP A 24 -3.39 -1.41 -5.95
C ASP A 24 -4.11 -2.61 -5.34
N LYS A 25 -3.36 -3.60 -4.84
CA LYS A 25 -3.93 -4.75 -4.15
C LYS A 25 -4.57 -4.39 -2.80
N ILE A 26 -4.05 -3.40 -2.07
CA ILE A 26 -4.71 -2.91 -0.83
C ILE A 26 -6.07 -2.32 -1.15
N GLU A 27 -6.17 -1.53 -2.22
CA GLU A 27 -7.43 -0.92 -2.65
C GLU A 27 -8.49 -2.00 -2.93
N GLU A 28 -8.12 -3.03 -3.68
CA GLU A 28 -9.01 -4.16 -3.98
C GLU A 28 -9.43 -4.92 -2.71
N VAL A 29 -8.52 -5.09 -1.75
CA VAL A 29 -8.84 -5.72 -0.45
C VAL A 29 -9.78 -4.82 0.37
N LEU A 30 -9.64 -3.50 0.31
CA LEU A 30 -10.56 -2.56 0.95
C LEU A 30 -11.96 -2.66 0.35
N ASP A 31 -12.06 -2.76 -0.97
CA ASP A 31 -13.34 -2.97 -1.68
C ASP A 31 -14.03 -4.25 -1.21
N TRP A 32 -13.30 -5.36 -1.14
CA TRP A 32 -13.84 -6.62 -0.62
C TRP A 32 -14.29 -6.52 0.83
N CYS A 33 -13.55 -5.80 1.67
CA CYS A 33 -13.95 -5.59 3.07
C CYS A 33 -15.27 -4.82 3.16
N LEU A 34 -15.47 -3.81 2.32
CA LEU A 34 -16.72 -3.05 2.25
C LEU A 34 -17.88 -3.92 1.75
N GLU A 35 -17.67 -4.73 0.71
CA GLU A 35 -18.68 -5.64 0.17
C GLU A 35 -19.11 -6.72 1.17
N LEU A 36 -18.17 -7.20 2.00
CA LEU A 36 -18.40 -8.25 3.00
C LEU A 36 -18.82 -7.72 4.37
N ASP A 37 -19.07 -6.42 4.50
CA ASP A 37 -19.41 -5.73 5.75
C ASP A 37 -18.35 -5.86 6.87
N ILE A 38 -17.09 -6.04 6.50
CA ILE A 38 -15.96 -6.07 7.44
C ILE A 38 -15.66 -4.65 7.91
N LYS A 39 -15.93 -4.37 9.19
CA LYS A 39 -15.84 -3.02 9.76
C LYS A 39 -14.43 -2.52 10.05
N VAL A 40 -13.47 -3.43 10.24
CA VAL A 40 -12.10 -3.07 10.66
C VAL A 40 -11.09 -3.88 9.88
N LEU A 41 -10.22 -3.18 9.15
CA LEU A 41 -9.01 -3.73 8.54
C LEU A 41 -7.80 -2.97 9.08
N THR A 42 -6.81 -3.69 9.59
CA THR A 42 -5.52 -3.10 10.00
C THR A 42 -4.43 -3.63 9.08
N VAL A 43 -3.73 -2.73 8.39
CA VAL A 43 -2.66 -3.10 7.46
C VAL A 43 -1.32 -2.64 7.99
N TYR A 44 -0.34 -3.55 8.05
CA TYR A 44 1.02 -3.17 8.37
C TYR A 44 1.75 -2.66 7.11
N ALA A 45 1.69 -1.35 6.88
CA ALA A 45 2.20 -0.73 5.65
C ALA A 45 3.71 -0.47 5.67
N PHE A 46 4.27 -0.07 6.82
CA PHE A 46 5.67 0.27 6.98
C PHE A 46 6.12 0.01 8.43
N SER A 47 7.36 -0.50 8.60
CA SER A 47 7.96 -0.83 9.90
C SER A 47 9.19 0.03 10.18
N THR A 48 9.62 0.12 11.44
CA THR A 48 10.86 0.80 11.83
C THR A 48 12.08 0.21 11.14
N GLU A 49 12.09 -1.10 10.92
CA GLU A 49 13.18 -1.82 10.24
C GLU A 49 13.25 -1.46 8.76
N ASN A 50 12.17 -0.93 8.16
CA ASN A 50 12.18 -0.52 6.76
C ASN A 50 12.98 0.75 6.51
N PHE A 51 13.32 1.53 7.54
CA PHE A 51 14.28 2.64 7.42
C PHE A 51 15.70 2.16 7.09
N ASN A 52 16.04 0.89 7.36
CA ASN A 52 17.34 0.32 7.01
C ASN A 52 17.47 -0.06 5.51
N ARG A 53 16.43 0.20 4.70
CA ARG A 53 16.49 0.01 3.23
C ARG A 53 17.20 1.19 2.55
N ASN A 54 17.42 1.07 1.24
CA ASN A 54 17.98 2.18 0.47
C ASN A 54 17.09 3.43 0.57
N GLU A 55 17.70 4.59 0.77
CA GLU A 55 16.99 5.88 0.88
C GLU A 55 16.04 6.16 -0.29
N SER A 56 16.40 5.76 -1.51
CA SER A 56 15.53 5.93 -2.69
C SER A 56 14.24 5.11 -2.57
N GLU A 57 14.34 3.88 -2.05
CA GLU A 57 13.19 3.01 -1.81
C GLU A 57 12.33 3.58 -0.69
N VAL A 58 12.94 4.02 0.42
CA VAL A 58 12.23 4.64 1.55
C VAL A 58 11.47 5.89 1.09
N LYS A 59 12.13 6.77 0.32
CA LYS A 59 11.52 7.97 -0.24
C LYS A 59 10.33 7.63 -1.14
N THR A 60 10.46 6.59 -1.97
CA THR A 60 9.36 6.11 -2.81
C THR A 60 8.19 5.62 -1.97
N LEU A 61 8.44 4.79 -0.95
CA LEU A 61 7.39 4.30 -0.04
C LEU A 61 6.67 5.43 0.71
N MET A 62 7.41 6.43 1.19
CA MET A 62 6.83 7.59 1.88
C MET A 62 6.00 8.45 0.95
N ASN A 63 6.45 8.65 -0.30
CA ASN A 63 5.67 9.34 -1.32
C ASN A 63 4.37 8.60 -1.65
N LEU A 64 4.43 7.28 -1.80
CA LEU A 64 3.23 6.45 -2.00
C LEU A 64 2.26 6.58 -0.82
N CYS A 65 2.76 6.48 0.42
CA CYS A 65 1.93 6.68 1.61
C CYS A 65 1.24 8.04 1.61
N LYS A 66 1.98 9.12 1.29
CA LYS A 66 1.41 10.47 1.19
C LYS A 66 0.29 10.54 0.14
N GLN A 67 0.55 10.02 -1.06
CA GLN A 67 -0.43 10.02 -2.15
C GLN A 67 -1.71 9.28 -1.78
N GLU A 68 -1.59 8.12 -1.13
CA GLU A 68 -2.76 7.35 -0.71
C GLU A 68 -3.52 8.02 0.44
N LEU A 69 -2.84 8.66 1.39
CA LEU A 69 -3.52 9.45 2.42
C LEU A 69 -4.27 10.65 1.80
N ASP A 70 -3.65 11.36 0.86
CA ASP A 70 -4.29 12.48 0.15
C ASP A 70 -5.50 12.02 -0.67
N ARG A 71 -5.45 10.81 -1.24
CA ARG A 71 -6.57 10.18 -1.96
C ARG A 71 -7.68 9.77 -0.99
N ALA A 72 -7.34 9.10 0.10
CA ALA A 72 -8.27 8.64 1.12
C ALA A 72 -9.08 9.80 1.69
N VAL A 73 -8.45 10.93 2.03
CA VAL A 73 -9.15 12.12 2.55
C VAL A 73 -10.25 12.62 1.61
N LYS A 74 -10.09 12.44 0.30
CA LYS A 74 -11.06 12.87 -0.73
C LYS A 74 -12.07 11.79 -1.10
N ASP A 75 -11.91 10.58 -0.57
CA ASP A 75 -12.76 9.45 -0.93
C ASP A 75 -14.11 9.51 -0.20
N SER A 76 -15.19 9.57 -0.97
CA SER A 76 -16.54 9.65 -0.39
C SER A 76 -16.93 8.43 0.44
N ARG A 77 -16.31 7.26 0.22
CA ARG A 77 -16.59 6.01 0.96
C ARG A 77 -16.18 6.09 2.42
N ILE A 78 -15.15 6.88 2.72
CA ILE A 78 -14.62 7.06 4.08
C ILE A 78 -15.54 7.94 4.93
N HIS A 79 -16.24 8.89 4.30
CA HIS A 79 -17.12 9.84 5.02
C HIS A 79 -18.58 9.38 5.11
N LYS A 80 -18.95 8.31 4.39
CA LYS A 80 -20.33 7.79 4.30
C LYS A 80 -20.61 6.63 5.27
N ASN A 81 -19.57 5.99 5.80
CA ASN A 81 -19.63 4.87 6.75
C ASN A 81 -19.10 5.31 8.11
#